data_AF-A0A9D6Q411-F1
#
_entry.id   AF-A0A9D6Q411-F1
#
_cell.length_a   1.000
_cell.length_b   1.000
_cell.length_c   1.000
_cell.angle_alpha   90.00
_cell.angle_beta   90.00
_cell.angle_gamma   90.00
#
_symmetry.space_group_name_H-M   'P 1'
#
loop_
_entity.id
_entity.type
_entity.pdbx_description
1 polymer ?
#
loop_
_entity_poly.entity_id
_entity_poly.type
_entity_poly.pdbx_seq_one_letter_code
_entity_poly.pdbx_strand_id
1 'polypeptide(L)' 'MIPIVSIVGRSNSGKTTLIEKIIPLLVKKGYRIATVKHCSHGFE' A
#
# COMPACT_ATOMS: atom_id res chain seq x y z
N MET A 1 8.87 1.05 17.81
CA MET A 1 9.22 0.54 16.47
C MET A 1 8.04 0.82 15.54
N ILE A 2 8.27 1.34 14.34
CA ILE A 2 7.19 1.58 13.36
C ILE A 2 6.98 0.27 12.58
N PRO A 3 5.78 -0.33 12.58
CA PRO A 3 5.51 -1.55 11.82
C PRO A 3 5.64 -1.30 10.31
N ILE A 4 6.27 -2.24 9.60
CA ILE A 4 6.41 -2.19 8.13
C ILE A 4 5.73 -3.43 7.55
N VAL A 5 4.83 -3.22 6.59
CA VAL A 5 4.11 -4.28 5.89
C VAL A 5 4.36 -4.13 4.39
N SER A 6 4.89 -5.17 3.75
CA SER A 6 5.07 -5.21 2.29
C SER A 6 3.97 -6.01 1.60
N ILE A 7 3.36 -5.42 0.57
CA ILE A 7 2.38 -6.08 -0.29
C ILE A 7 3.08 -6.45 -1.61
N VAL A 8 3.37 -7.74 -1.79
CA VAL A 8 4.11 -8.28 -2.94
C VAL A 8 3.24 -9.18 -3.81
N GLY A 9 3.56 -9.28 -5.10
CA GLY A 9 2.78 -10.07 -6.06
C GLY A 9 3.08 -9.68 -7.52
N ARG A 10 2.78 -10.60 -8.45
CA ARG A 10 2.98 -10.43 -9.91
C ARG A 10 2.16 -9.24 -10.46
N SER A 11 2.47 -8.79 -11.68
CA SER A 11 1.68 -7.75 -12.34
C SER A 11 0.20 -8.16 -12.43
N ASN A 12 -0.71 -7.18 -12.33
CA ASN A 12 -2.17 -7.38 -12.31
C ASN A 12 -2.74 -8.30 -11.22
N SER A 13 -1.98 -8.63 -10.16
CA SER A 13 -2.49 -9.44 -9.05
C SER A 13 -3.40 -8.69 -8.05
N GLY A 14 -3.84 -7.47 -8.37
CA GLY A 14 -4.73 -6.68 -7.50
C GLY A 14 -4.07 -5.96 -6.31
N LYS A 15 -2.72 -5.85 -6.25
CA LYS A 15 -2.00 -5.18 -5.14
C LYS A 15 -2.50 -3.75 -4.88
N THR A 16 -2.61 -2.95 -5.94
CA THR A 16 -3.07 -1.56 -5.83
C THR A 16 -4.50 -1.52 -5.29
N THR A 17 -5.40 -2.35 -5.83
CA THR A 17 -6.79 -2.46 -5.36
C THR A 17 -6.90 -2.86 -3.88
N LEU A 18 -6.03 -3.76 -3.42
CA LEU A 18 -5.98 -4.14 -2.00
C LEU A 18 -5.55 -2.96 -1.14
N ILE A 19 -4.49 -2.25 -1.55
CA ILE A 19 -3.94 -1.10 -0.84
C ILE A 19 -4.98 0.04 -0.76
N GLU A 20 -5.67 0.34 -1.87
CA GLU A 20 -6.74 1.35 -1.95
C GLU A 20 -7.90 1.04 -0.99
N LYS A 21 -8.21 -0.23 -0.74
CA LYS A 21 -9.25 -0.64 0.20
C LYS A 21 -8.78 -0.66 1.65
N ILE A 22 -7.53 -1.05 1.92
CA ILE A 22 -7.01 -1.20 3.29
C ILE A 22 -6.63 0.14 3.92
N ILE A 23 -5.99 1.05 3.17
CA ILE A 23 -5.53 2.33 3.75
C ILE A 23 -6.68 3.11 4.42
N PRO A 24 -7.84 3.32 3.77
CA PRO A 24 -8.94 4.06 4.40
C PRO A 24 -9.45 3.39 5.68
N LEU A 25 -9.46 2.06 5.74
CA LEU A 25 -9.87 1.32 6.92
C LEU A 25 -8.88 1.49 8.08
N LEU A 26 -7.58 1.53 7.79
CA LEU A 26 -6.54 1.77 8.80
C LEU A 26 -6.59 3.22 9.31
N VAL A 27 -6.76 4.20 8.41
CA VAL A 27 -6.93 5.61 8.79
C VAL A 27 -8.18 5.78 9.65
N LYS A 28 -9.31 5.16 9.28
CA LYS A 28 -10.55 5.18 10.08
C LYS A 28 -10.38 4.58 11.48
N LYS A 29 -9.45 3.63 11.64
CA LYS A 29 -9.09 3.05 12.95
C LYS A 29 -8.14 3.94 13.76
N GLY A 30 -7.76 5.11 13.27
CA GLY A 30 -6.90 6.07 13.97
C GLY A 30 -5.41 5.86 13.74
N TYR A 31 -5.01 4.98 12.81
CA TYR A 31 -3.59 4.79 12.50
C TYR A 31 -3.05 5.92 11.63
N ARG A 32 -1.85 6.41 11.99
CA ARG A 32 -1.03 7.27 11.12
C ARG A 32 -0.29 6.38 10.14
N ILE A 33 -0.67 6.44 8.87
CA ILE A 33 -0.16 5.57 7.80
C ILE A 33 0.70 6.39 6.83
N ALA A 34 1.79 5.79 6.35
CA ALA A 34 2.55 6.25 5.20
C ALA A 34 2.63 5.10 4.18
N THR A 35 2.66 5.41 2.89
CA THR A 35 2.79 4.41 1.82
C THR A 35 3.98 4.71 0.95
N VAL A 36 4.67 3.64 0.52
CA VAL A 36 5.79 3.69 -0.40
C VAL A 36 5.49 2.73 -1.53
N LYS A 37 5.58 3.21 -2.78
CA LYS A 37 5.39 2.40 -3.98
C LYS A 37 6.71 2.28 -4.72
N HIS A 38 7.16 1.05 -4.94
CA HIS A 38 8.28 0.78 -5.84
C HIS A 38 7.76 0.70 -7.28
N CYS A 39 7.97 1.77 -8.06
CA CYS A 39 7.60 1.85 -9.47
C CYS A 39 8.80 1.50 -10.34
N SER A 40 8.80 0.32 -10.97
CA SER A 40 9.89 -0.11 -11.84
C SER A 40 9.96 0.65 -13.17
N HIS A 41 8.89 1.35 -13.57
CA HIS A 41 8.81 2.10 -14.84
C HIS A 41 8.76 3.63 -14.62
N GLY A 42 9.11 4.13 -13.43
CA GLY A 42 9.02 5.56 -13.12
C GLY A 42 7.58 6.06 -12.95
N PHE A 43 7.45 7.34 -12.57
CA PHE A 43 6.21 8.11 -12.67
C PHE A 43 6.45 9.10 -13.81
N GLU A 44 5.76 8.96 -14.94
CA GLU A 44 5.56 10.08 -15.87
C GLU A 44 4.66 11.14 -15.23
#